data_AF-A0A2A5M691-F1
#
_entry.id   AF-A0A2A5M691-F1
#
_cell.length_a   1.000
_cell.length_b   1.000
_cell.length_c   1.000
_cell.angle_alpha   90.00
_cell.angle_beta   90.00
_cell.angle_gamma   90.00
#
_symmetry.space_group_name_H-M   'P 1'
#
loop_
_entity.id
_entity.type
_entity.pdbx_description
1 polymer ?
#
loop_
_entity_poly.entity_id
_entity_poly.type
_entity_poly.pdbx_seq_one_letter_code
_entity_poly.pdbx_strand_id
1 'polypeptide(L)'
;FTYTIKIALINSSIDDEKQQVIVLQNQTKQNEMLYEILFDQSQIAKNFNTQNQIIKESLRNLFDIIVKTDNITLESVEQDEYSLKLIGVTPTREMFTLLLETPLKSIFDQSYTTYYRLDNGWYRFVSISKQIPGVADER
;
A
#
# COMPACT_ATOMS: atom_id res chain seq x y z
N PHE A 1 -16.85 68.88 20.20
CA PHE A 1 -17.86 68.11 19.45
C PHE A 1 -17.22 67.32 18.29
N THR A 2 -16.53 67.98 17.35
CA THR A 2 -15.85 67.33 16.21
C THR A 2 -14.77 66.32 16.61
N TYR A 3 -13.95 66.63 17.62
CA TYR A 3 -12.92 65.71 18.12
C TYR A 3 -13.49 64.42 18.71
N THR A 4 -14.61 64.52 19.44
CA THR A 4 -15.27 63.37 20.06
C THR A 4 -15.82 62.40 19.02
N ILE A 5 -16.41 62.93 17.93
CA ILE A 5 -16.88 62.14 16.80
C ILE A 5 -15.71 61.44 16.09
N LYS A 6 -14.61 62.17 15.87
CA LYS A 6 -13.42 61.60 15.21
C LYS A 6 -12.81 60.45 16.02
N ILE A 7 -12.73 60.60 17.35
CA ILE A 7 -12.26 59.55 18.25
C ILE A 7 -13.18 58.33 18.22
N ALA A 8 -14.51 58.54 18.25
CA ALA A 8 -15.48 57.45 18.18
C ALA A 8 -15.36 56.65 16.87
N LEU A 9 -15.20 57.33 15.73
CA LEU A 9 -15.01 56.68 14.42
C LEU A 9 -13.70 55.89 14.33
N ILE A 10 -12.62 56.41 14.91
CA ILE A 10 -11.34 55.69 14.96
C ILE A 10 -11.48 54.43 15.82
N ASN A 11 -12.13 54.55 16.98
CA ASN A 11 -12.33 53.40 17.87
C ASN A 11 -13.18 52.31 17.23
N SER A 12 -14.24 52.65 16.48
CA SER A 12 -15.03 51.64 15.77
C SER A 12 -14.23 50.96 14.67
N SER A 13 -13.43 51.72 13.89
CA SER A 13 -12.55 51.14 12.87
C SER A 13 -11.51 50.18 13.46
N ILE A 14 -10.94 50.52 14.63
CA ILE A 14 -10.01 49.64 15.35
C ILE A 14 -10.72 48.37 15.84
N ASP A 15 -11.98 48.46 16.26
CA ASP A 15 -12.74 47.30 16.70
C ASP A 15 -13.05 46.37 15.51
N ASP A 16 -13.45 46.93 14.36
CA ASP A 16 -13.68 46.18 13.13
C ASP A 16 -12.41 45.45 12.66
N GLU A 17 -11.24 46.12 12.68
CA GLU A 17 -9.96 45.50 12.35
C GLU A 17 -9.60 44.36 13.31
N LYS A 18 -9.87 44.52 14.62
CA LYS A 18 -9.66 43.45 15.61
C LYS A 18 -10.53 42.23 15.31
N GLN A 19 -11.80 42.43 14.94
CA GLN A 19 -12.67 41.31 14.56
C GLN A 19 -12.15 40.59 13.31
N GLN A 20 -11.67 41.35 12.32
CA GLN A 20 -11.07 40.75 11.11
C GLN A 20 -9.82 39.93 11.44
N VAL A 21 -8.95 40.42 12.32
CA VAL A 21 -7.76 39.68 12.77
C VAL A 21 -8.15 38.39 13.47
N ILE A 22 -9.16 38.41 14.35
CA ILE A 22 -9.65 37.20 15.04
C ILE A 22 -10.19 36.18 14.05
N VAL A 23 -10.99 36.62 13.07
CA VAL A 23 -11.52 35.74 12.02
C VAL A 23 -10.38 35.12 11.22
N LEU A 24 -9.41 35.93 10.79
CA LEU A 24 -8.27 35.45 10.02
C LEU A 24 -7.41 34.46 10.83
N GLN A 25 -7.17 34.73 12.11
CA GLN A 25 -6.46 33.81 13.00
C GLN A 25 -7.19 32.47 13.13
N ASN A 26 -8.51 32.49 13.27
CA ASN A 26 -9.31 31.26 13.32
C ASN A 26 -9.24 30.48 11.99
N GLN A 27 -9.30 31.17 10.85
CA GLN A 27 -9.15 30.56 9.53
C GLN A 27 -7.77 29.95 9.32
N THR A 28 -6.70 30.67 9.70
CA THR A 28 -5.33 30.16 9.63
C THR A 28 -5.19 28.88 10.46
N LYS A 29 -5.72 28.89 11.68
CA LYS A 29 -5.69 27.71 12.56
C LYS A 29 -6.45 26.52 11.95
N GLN A 30 -7.59 26.76 11.31
CA GLN A 30 -8.34 25.72 10.59
C GLN A 30 -7.56 25.16 9.40
N ASN A 31 -6.90 26.04 8.63
CA ASN A 31 -6.10 25.65 7.49
C ASN A 31 -4.86 24.83 7.90
N GLU A 32 -4.22 25.18 9.02
CA GLU A 32 -3.10 24.42 9.59
C GLU A 32 -3.54 23.01 9.96
N MET A 33 -4.67 22.87 10.67
CA MET A 33 -5.22 21.55 11.01
C MET A 33 -5.58 20.73 9.77
N LEU A 34 -6.17 21.36 8.75
CA LEU A 34 -6.49 20.69 7.49
C LEU A 34 -5.22 20.26 6.75
N TYR A 35 -4.19 21.09 6.75
CA TYR A 35 -2.91 20.78 6.13
C TYR A 35 -2.27 19.54 6.77
N GLU A 36 -2.26 19.44 8.10
CA GLU A 36 -1.73 18.28 8.82
C GLU A 36 -2.46 16.99 8.40
N ILE A 37 -3.79 17.02 8.36
CA ILE A 37 -4.61 15.86 7.91
C ILE A 37 -4.27 15.46 6.47
N LEU A 38 -4.19 16.43 5.56
CA LEU A 38 -3.88 16.17 4.16
C LEU A 38 -2.45 15.65 3.96
N PHE A 39 -1.51 16.17 4.76
CA PHE A 39 -0.13 15.71 4.74
C PHE A 39 -0.04 14.25 5.17
N ASP A 40 -0.69 13.86 6.27
CA ASP A 40 -0.72 12.48 6.75
C ASP A 40 -1.38 11.55 5.74
N GLN A 41 -2.52 11.94 5.18
CA GLN A 41 -3.18 11.18 4.10
C GLN A 41 -2.28 11.01 2.89
N SER A 42 -1.51 12.04 2.51
CA SER A 42 -0.56 11.97 1.42
C SER A 42 0.59 11.00 1.72
N GLN A 43 1.10 10.95 2.96
CA GLN A 43 2.14 9.98 3.32
C GLN A 43 1.61 8.55 3.28
N ILE A 44 0.41 8.32 3.82
CA ILE A 44 -0.27 7.01 3.77
C ILE A 44 -0.44 6.56 2.32
N ALA A 45 -0.97 7.41 1.45
CA ALA A 45 -1.16 7.11 0.03
C ALA A 45 0.17 6.80 -0.68
N LYS A 46 1.23 7.55 -0.37
CA LYS A 46 2.57 7.32 -0.91
C LYS A 46 3.14 5.96 -0.46
N ASN A 47 2.94 5.59 0.79
CA ASN A 47 3.38 4.31 1.33
C ASN A 47 2.66 3.15 0.62
N PHE A 48 1.34 3.21 0.51
CA PHE A 48 0.55 2.21 -0.25
C PHE A 48 1.01 2.09 -1.70
N ASN A 49 1.21 3.22 -2.40
CA ASN A 49 1.67 3.18 -3.78
C ASN A 49 3.07 2.54 -3.88
N THR A 50 3.98 2.87 -2.97
CA THR A 50 5.34 2.30 -2.95
C THR A 50 5.31 0.79 -2.72
N GLN A 51 4.55 0.32 -1.72
CA GLN A 51 4.38 -1.11 -1.43
C GLN A 51 3.78 -1.85 -2.63
N ASN A 52 2.74 -1.29 -3.26
CA ASN A 52 2.12 -1.87 -4.45
C ASN A 52 3.09 -1.98 -5.63
N GLN A 53 3.97 -0.99 -5.84
CA GLN A 53 5.00 -1.07 -6.88
C GLN A 53 6.01 -2.19 -6.58
N ILE A 54 6.46 -2.33 -5.34
CA ILE A 54 7.39 -3.39 -4.92
C ILE A 54 6.78 -4.78 -5.17
N ILE A 55 5.52 -5.00 -4.77
CA ILE A 55 4.82 -6.28 -4.99
C ILE A 55 4.68 -6.55 -6.48
N LYS A 56 4.25 -5.56 -7.27
CA LYS A 56 4.09 -5.69 -8.71
C LYS A 56 5.40 -6.08 -9.40
N GLU A 57 6.51 -5.43 -9.04
CA GLU A 57 7.81 -5.72 -9.62
C GLU A 57 8.34 -7.10 -9.19
N SER A 58 8.11 -7.47 -7.93
CA SER A 58 8.49 -8.79 -7.42
C SER A 58 7.71 -9.92 -8.09
N LEU A 59 6.39 -9.76 -8.31
CA LEU A 59 5.57 -10.72 -9.05
C LEU A 59 5.97 -10.80 -10.53
N ARG A 60 6.28 -9.66 -11.17
CA ARG A 60 6.82 -9.66 -12.54
C ARG A 60 8.11 -10.49 -12.60
N ASN A 61 9.04 -10.26 -11.68
CA ASN A 61 10.30 -10.99 -11.63
C ASN A 61 10.08 -12.49 -11.40
N LEU A 62 9.12 -12.86 -10.54
CA LEU A 62 8.73 -14.26 -10.31
C LEU A 62 8.23 -14.92 -11.61
N PHE A 63 7.27 -14.30 -12.30
CA PHE A 63 6.71 -14.86 -13.51
C PHE A 63 7.72 -14.90 -14.67
N ASP A 64 8.62 -13.92 -14.75
CA ASP A 64 9.72 -13.93 -15.71
C ASP A 64 10.65 -15.15 -15.53
N ILE A 65 10.92 -15.56 -14.29
CA ILE A 65 11.72 -16.75 -13.99
C ILE A 65 11.02 -18.02 -14.50
N ILE A 66 9.71 -18.11 -14.29
CA ILE A 66 8.91 -19.27 -14.73
C ILE A 66 8.94 -19.37 -16.26
N VAL A 67 8.67 -18.28 -16.96
CA VAL A 67 8.65 -18.24 -18.44
C VAL A 67 10.01 -18.60 -19.03
N LYS A 68 11.12 -18.24 -18.37
CA LYS A 68 12.48 -18.49 -18.89
C LYS A 68 12.99 -19.91 -18.65
N THR A 69 12.43 -20.63 -17.69
CA THR A 69 13.02 -21.90 -17.25
C THR A 69 12.36 -23.14 -17.85
N ASP A 70 11.16 -23.03 -18.43
CA ASP A 70 10.34 -24.14 -18.99
C ASP A 70 10.15 -25.36 -18.05
N ASN A 71 10.60 -25.24 -16.79
CA ASN A 71 10.64 -26.33 -15.82
C ASN A 71 9.38 -26.39 -14.98
N ILE A 72 8.57 -25.33 -14.96
CA ILE A 72 7.32 -25.25 -14.20
C ILE A 72 6.25 -24.68 -15.11
N THR A 73 5.09 -25.32 -15.16
CA THR A 73 3.94 -24.84 -15.93
C THR A 73 2.86 -24.35 -14.98
N LEU A 74 2.43 -23.09 -15.13
CA LEU A 74 1.28 -22.56 -14.43
C LEU A 74 -0.01 -22.91 -15.19
N GLU A 75 -0.96 -23.48 -14.48
CA GLU A 75 -2.31 -23.80 -14.97
C GLU A 75 -3.32 -22.73 -14.56
N SER A 76 -3.16 -22.14 -13.38
CA SER A 76 -4.00 -21.03 -12.89
C SER A 76 -3.20 -20.08 -12.01
N VAL A 77 -3.54 -18.80 -12.12
CA VAL A 77 -3.07 -17.71 -11.26
C VAL A 77 -4.30 -16.91 -10.82
N GLU A 78 -4.56 -16.92 -9.52
CA GLU A 78 -5.67 -16.19 -8.91
C GLU A 78 -5.06 -15.18 -7.92
N GLN A 79 -5.28 -13.89 -8.16
CA GLN A 79 -4.83 -12.82 -7.26
C GLN A 79 -6.04 -12.17 -6.61
N ASP A 80 -5.96 -11.98 -5.29
CA ASP A 80 -6.86 -11.18 -4.47
C ASP A 80 -6.06 -10.05 -3.78
N GLU A 81 -6.75 -9.15 -3.09
CA GLU A 81 -6.16 -7.96 -2.46
C GLU A 81 -4.94 -8.28 -1.59
N TYR A 82 -5.00 -9.37 -0.81
CA TYR A 82 -3.93 -9.80 0.10
C TYR A 82 -3.46 -11.23 -0.14
N SER A 83 -3.78 -11.83 -1.29
CA SER A 83 -3.38 -13.22 -1.54
C SER A 83 -3.10 -13.53 -2.99
N LEU A 84 -2.21 -14.50 -3.18
CA LEU A 84 -1.90 -15.07 -4.47
C LEU A 84 -2.02 -16.59 -4.38
N LYS A 85 -2.83 -17.16 -5.26
CA LYS A 85 -2.98 -18.60 -5.42
C LYS A 85 -2.46 -19.03 -6.78
N LEU A 86 -1.51 -19.95 -6.76
CA LEU A 86 -0.88 -20.53 -7.95
C LEU A 86 -1.23 -22.01 -8.02
N ILE A 87 -1.70 -22.44 -9.19
CA ILE A 87 -1.90 -23.86 -9.50
C ILE A 87 -1.04 -24.17 -10.72
N GLY A 88 -0.33 -25.28 -10.67
CA GLY A 88 0.52 -25.68 -11.78
C GLY A 88 1.13 -27.06 -11.59
N VAL A 89 2.08 -27.40 -12.46
CA VAL A 89 2.83 -28.65 -12.42
C VAL A 89 4.33 -28.38 -12.37
N THR A 90 5.03 -29.20 -11.60
CA THR A 90 6.50 -29.16 -11.43
C THR A 90 7.07 -30.59 -11.48
N PRO A 91 8.25 -30.80 -12.09
CA PRO A 91 8.93 -32.10 -12.11
C PRO A 91 9.27 -32.61 -10.70
N THR A 92 9.75 -31.73 -9.82
CA THR A 92 10.11 -32.07 -8.44
C THR A 92 9.63 -31.00 -7.46
N ARG A 93 9.51 -31.37 -6.18
CA ARG A 93 9.17 -30.42 -5.11
C ARG A 93 10.31 -29.43 -4.89
N GLU A 94 11.54 -29.90 -4.99
CA GLU A 94 12.75 -29.09 -4.87
C GLU A 94 12.80 -28.00 -5.95
N MET A 95 12.44 -28.32 -7.19
CA MET A 95 12.38 -27.32 -8.27
C MET A 95 11.38 -26.21 -7.95
N PHE A 96 10.19 -26.56 -7.43
CA PHE A 96 9.23 -25.56 -6.95
C PHE A 96 9.82 -24.73 -5.81
N THR A 97 10.46 -25.37 -4.82
CA THR A 97 11.02 -24.65 -3.67
C THR A 97 12.07 -23.62 -4.09
N LEU A 98 12.97 -23.96 -5.02
CA LEU A 98 13.98 -23.03 -5.51
C LEU A 98 13.40 -21.90 -6.35
N LEU A 99 12.46 -22.19 -7.26
CA LEU A 99 11.99 -21.22 -8.25
C LEU A 99 10.81 -20.36 -7.77
N LEU A 100 9.97 -20.89 -6.88
CA LEU A 100 8.70 -20.28 -6.49
C LEU A 100 8.60 -20.03 -4.98
N GLU A 101 8.94 -21.01 -4.15
CA GLU A 101 8.67 -20.90 -2.71
C GLU A 101 9.49 -19.79 -2.04
N THR A 102 10.79 -19.69 -2.34
CA THR A 102 11.66 -18.65 -1.78
C THR A 102 11.20 -17.24 -2.19
N PRO A 103 10.95 -16.94 -3.49
CA PRO A 103 10.38 -15.66 -3.88
C PRO A 103 9.03 -15.35 -3.24
N LEU A 104 8.11 -16.32 -3.17
CA LEU A 104 6.79 -16.11 -2.57
C LEU A 104 6.89 -15.75 -1.08
N LYS A 105 7.79 -16.40 -0.33
CA LYS A 105 8.04 -16.05 1.08
C LYS A 105 8.73 -14.69 1.28
N SER A 106 9.36 -14.15 0.23
CA SER A 106 9.92 -12.79 0.26
C SER A 106 8.87 -11.71 0.00
N ILE A 107 7.76 -12.06 -0.66
CA ILE A 107 6.68 -11.11 -1.01
C ILE A 107 5.56 -11.16 0.02
N PHE A 108 5.24 -12.36 0.51
CA PHE A 108 4.09 -12.62 1.38
C PHE A 108 4.54 -13.08 2.77
N ASP A 109 3.79 -12.71 3.80
CA ASP A 109 4.07 -13.11 5.18
C ASP A 109 3.92 -14.62 5.40
N GLN A 110 3.01 -15.24 4.65
CA GLN A 110 2.71 -16.66 4.72
C GLN A 110 2.64 -17.26 3.32
N SER A 111 3.17 -18.47 3.16
CA SER A 111 3.05 -19.24 1.94
C SER A 111 2.98 -20.72 2.26
N TYR A 112 1.95 -21.39 1.73
CA TYR A 112 1.69 -22.81 1.93
C TYR A 112 1.48 -23.48 0.59
N THR A 113 2.10 -24.65 0.40
CA THR A 113 1.98 -25.42 -0.84
C THR A 113 1.56 -26.85 -0.55
N THR A 114 0.55 -27.33 -1.26
CA THR A 114 0.13 -28.74 -1.26
C THR A 114 0.53 -29.38 -2.59
N TYR A 115 0.92 -30.66 -2.56
CA TYR A 115 1.37 -31.40 -3.73
C TYR A 115 0.59 -32.70 -3.94
N TYR A 116 0.27 -32.98 -5.20
CA TYR A 116 -0.35 -34.21 -5.67
C TYR A 116 0.53 -34.84 -6.75
N ARG A 117 0.87 -36.12 -6.60
CA ARG A 117 1.68 -36.83 -7.60
C ARG A 117 0.81 -37.19 -8.80
N LEU A 118 1.36 -36.98 -10.00
CA LEU A 118 0.74 -37.35 -11.28
C LEU A 118 1.34 -38.65 -11.81
N ASP A 119 0.64 -39.29 -12.75
CA ASP A 119 1.04 -40.57 -13.33
C ASP A 119 2.38 -40.51 -14.08
N ASN A 120 2.72 -39.34 -14.63
CA ASN A 120 4.00 -39.07 -15.31
C ASN A 120 5.17 -38.82 -14.35
N GLY A 121 4.95 -38.93 -13.03
CA GLY A 121 5.97 -38.70 -12.00
C GLY A 121 6.15 -37.24 -11.59
N TRP A 122 5.52 -36.28 -12.28
CA TRP A 122 5.50 -34.88 -11.87
C TRP A 122 4.55 -34.66 -10.70
N TYR A 123 4.57 -33.45 -10.14
CA TYR A 123 3.69 -33.02 -9.08
C TYR A 123 2.81 -31.86 -9.55
N ARG A 124 1.50 -31.99 -9.39
CA ARG A 124 0.61 -30.83 -9.37
C ARG A 124 0.76 -30.15 -8.01
N PHE A 125 0.96 -28.84 -8.02
CA PHE A 125 1.01 -28.02 -6.82
C PHE A 125 -0.19 -27.07 -6.75
N VAL A 126 -0.60 -26.78 -5.52
CA VAL A 126 -1.48 -25.67 -5.19
C VAL A 126 -0.77 -24.86 -4.12
N SER A 127 -0.33 -23.66 -4.48
CA SER A 127 0.35 -22.73 -3.57
C SER A 127 -0.58 -21.57 -3.25
N ILE A 128 -0.69 -21.23 -1.97
CA ILE A 128 -1.49 -20.11 -1.48
C ILE A 128 -0.56 -19.26 -0.61
N SER A 129 -0.33 -18.04 -1.05
CA SER A 129 0.46 -17.04 -0.35
C SER A 129 -0.42 -15.89 0.10
N LYS A 130 -0.20 -15.40 1.32
CA LYS A 130 -1.04 -14.38 1.97
C LYS A 130 -0.20 -13.32 2.66
N GLN A 131 -0.64 -12.08 2.53
CA GLN A 131 -0.18 -10.95 3.31
C GLN A 131 -1.13 -10.73 4.49
N ILE A 132 -0.60 -10.45 5.66
CA ILE A 132 -1.40 -10.20 6.86
C ILE A 132 -1.63 -8.68 6.96
N PRO A 133 -2.87 -8.18 6.79
CA PRO A 133 -3.15 -6.76 6.92
C PRO A 133 -2.82 -6.30 8.35
N GLY A 134 -2.04 -5.23 8.48
CA GLY A 134 -1.70 -4.61 9.78
C GLY A 134 -0.41 -5.08 10.45
N VAL A 135 0.37 -5.99 9.85
CA VAL A 135 1.71 -6.41 10.37
C VAL A 135 2.86 -5.69 9.63
N ALA A 136 2.57 -5.01 8.53
CA ALA A 136 3.57 -4.32 7.70
C ALA A 136 4.17 -3.04 8.32
N ASP A 137 3.67 -2.57 9.47
CA ASP A 137 4.11 -1.32 10.11
C ASP A 137 5.31 -1.50 11.05
N GLU A 138 5.81 -2.73 11.24
CA GLU A 138 6.90 -3.05 12.18
C GLU A 138 8.19 -3.59 11.53
N ARG A 139 8.35 -3.52 10.20
CA ARG A 139 9.57 -4.01 9.51
C ARG A 139 10.33 -2.92 8.78
#